data_AF-A0AAN8N482-F1
#
_entry.id   AF-A0AAN8N482-F1
#
_cell.length_a   1.000
_cell.length_b   1.000
_cell.length_c   1.000
_cell.angle_alpha   90.00
_cell.angle_beta   90.00
_cell.angle_gamma   90.00
#
_symmetry.space_group_name_H-M   'P 1'
#
loop_
_entity.id
_entity.type
_entity.pdbx_description
1 polymer ?
#
loop_
_entity_poly.entity_id
_entity_poly.type
_entity_poly.pdbx_seq_one_letter_code
_entity_poly.pdbx_strand_id
1 'polypeptide(L)' 'MRCFQTLTGTKFLIFAEPRQQNLDVVVRRVYELYSDYVMKNPFYQIEMPIRSEGFDRHLTSYIKPHQ' A
#
# COMPACT_ATOMS: atom_id res chain seq x y z
N MET A 1 5.39 -9.57 -10.79
CA MET A 1 4.98 -8.16 -10.61
C MET A 1 3.47 -8.08 -10.77
N ARG A 2 2.79 -7.43 -9.82
CA ARG A 2 1.35 -7.12 -9.91
C ARG A 2 1.16 -5.60 -9.92
N CYS A 3 0.32 -5.09 -10.81
CA CYS A 3 -0.05 -3.69 -10.91
C CYS A 3 -1.54 -3.53 -10.66
N PHE A 4 -1.92 -2.61 -9.79
CA PHE A 4 -3.29 -2.20 -9.55
C PHE A 4 -3.39 -0.69 -9.70
N GLN A 5 -4.35 -0.22 -10.49
CA GLN A 5 -4.62 1.19 -10.65
C GLN A 5 -5.98 1.51 -10.04
N THR A 6 -6.00 2.50 -9.15
CA THR A 6 -7.23 3.03 -8.55
C THR A 6 -8.00 3.92 -9.52
N LEU A 7 -9.27 4.19 -9.23
CA LEU A 7 -10.11 5.10 -10.02
C LEU A 7 -9.56 6.54 -10.07
N THR A 8 -8.81 6.96 -9.04
CA THR A 8 -8.16 8.26 -8.99
C THR A 8 -6.81 8.30 -9.70
N GLY A 9 -6.39 7.19 -10.34
CA GLY A 9 -5.16 7.11 -11.14
C GLY A 9 -3.91 6.67 -10.39
N THR A 10 -3.95 6.52 -9.06
CA THR A 10 -2.80 6.05 -8.26
C THR A 10 -2.53 4.57 -8.56
N LYS A 11 -1.27 4.24 -8.86
CA LYS A 11 -0.81 2.88 -9.18
C LYS A 11 -0.05 2.25 -8.02
N PHE A 12 -0.42 1.03 -7.67
CA PHE A 12 0.24 0.18 -6.68
C PHE A 12 0.94 -0.96 -7.41
N LEU A 13 2.26 -1.06 -7.21
CA LEU A 13 3.11 -2.05 -7.87
C LEU A 13 3.70 -2.95 -6.79
N ILE A 14 3.42 -4.25 -6.86
CA ILE A 14 3.98 -5.25 -5.95
C ILE A 14 4.92 -6.18 -6.72
N PHE A 15 6.12 -6.33 -6.17
CA PHE A 15 7.11 -7.30 -6.61
C PHE A 15 7.15 -8.44 -5.60
N ALA A 16 7.00 -9.65 -6.09
CA ALA A 16 6.99 -10.87 -5.29
C ALA A 16 7.51 -12.02 -6.15
N GLU A 17 7.83 -13.14 -5.51
CA GLU A 17 8.21 -14.36 -6.21
C GLU A 17 7.11 -14.81 -7.18
N PRO A 18 7.46 -15.47 -8.31
CA PRO A 18 6.48 -15.89 -9.31
C PRO A 18 5.37 -16.80 -8.77
N ARG A 19 5.64 -17.54 -7.68
CA ARG A 19 4.70 -18.47 -7.06
C ARG A 19 3.87 -17.85 -5.94
N GLN A 20 4.12 -16.59 -5.58
CA GLN A 20 3.36 -15.90 -4.54
C GLN A 20 1.91 -15.72 -4.98
N GLN A 21 1.00 -16.39 -4.28
CA GLN A 21 -0.43 -16.30 -4.52
C GLN A 21 -1.05 -15.10 -3.80
N ASN A 22 -2.31 -14.81 -4.10
CA ASN A 22 -3.13 -13.82 -3.39
C ASN A 22 -2.60 -12.37 -3.39
N LEU A 23 -1.77 -12.01 -4.38
CA LEU A 23 -1.27 -10.63 -4.51
C LEU A 23 -2.40 -9.61 -4.66
N ASP A 24 -3.53 -9.97 -5.26
CA ASP A 24 -4.69 -9.06 -5.37
C ASP A 24 -5.27 -8.66 -3.99
N VAL A 25 -5.30 -9.61 -3.05
CA VAL A 25 -5.75 -9.35 -1.67
C VAL A 25 -4.75 -8.44 -0.97
N VAL A 26 -3.46 -8.72 -1.14
CA VAL A 26 -2.38 -7.90 -0.57
C VAL A 26 -2.46 -6.47 -1.10
N VAL A 27 -2.58 -6.29 -2.43
CA VAL A 27 -2.67 -4.95 -3.03
C VAL A 27 -3.90 -4.18 -2.54
N ARG A 28 -5.05 -4.86 -2.44
CA ARG A 28 -6.27 -4.25 -1.91
C ARG A 28 -6.06 -3.76 -0.46
N ARG A 29 -5.40 -4.57 0.37
CA ARG A 29 -5.09 -4.19 1.75
C ARG A 29 -4.11 -3.02 1.83
N VAL A 30 -3.09 -2.98 0.95
CA VAL A 30 -2.17 -1.84 0.86
C VAL A 30 -2.91 -0.56 0.44
N TYR A 31 -3.86 -0.67 -0.50
CA TYR A 31 -4.70 0.46 -0.90
C TYR A 31 -5.55 0.98 0.28
N GLU A 32 -6.16 0.10 1.08
CA GLU A 32 -6.89 0.49 2.29
C GLU A 32 -5.99 1.25 3.28
N LEU A 33 -4.80 0.73 3.57
CA LEU A 33 -3.83 1.40 4.44
C LEU A 33 -3.41 2.78 3.89
N TYR A 34 -3.21 2.88 2.58
CA TYR A 34 -2.89 4.15 1.93
C TYR A 34 -4.04 5.17 2.09
N SER A 35 -5.28 4.73 1.86
CA SER A 35 -6.46 5.57 2.08
C SER A 35 -6.56 6.02 3.54
N ASP A 36 -6.30 5.15 4.50
CA ASP A 36 -6.47 5.43 5.93
C ASP A 36 -5.37 6.35 6.51
N TYR A 37 -4.12 6.11 6.15
CA TYR A 37 -2.98 6.78 6.80
C TYR A 37 -2.32 7.88 5.96
N VAL A 38 -2.64 7.96 4.67
CA VAL A 38 -2.08 8.95 3.74
C VAL A 38 -3.17 9.90 3.27
N MET A 39 -4.23 9.39 2.63
CA MET A 39 -5.26 10.26 2.03
C MET A 39 -6.13 10.99 3.04
N LYS A 40 -6.30 10.44 4.25
CA LYS A 40 -7.02 11.11 5.34
C LYS A 40 -6.15 12.11 6.12
N ASN A 41 -4.84 12.17 5.88
CA ASN A 41 -3.97 13.11 6.57
C ASN A 41 -4.11 14.51 5.95
N PRO A 42 -4.64 15.52 6.68
CA PRO A 42 -4.87 16.86 6.12
C PRO A 42 -3.57 17.60 5.75
N PHE A 43 -2.42 17.12 6.23
CA PHE A 43 -1.11 17.70 5.92
C PHE A 43 -0.39 17.00 4.76
N TYR A 44 -0.99 15.94 4.19
CA TYR A 44 -0.39 15.25 3.05
C TYR A 44 -0.60 16.06 1.77
N GLN A 45 0.49 16.28 1.04
CA GLN A 45 0.46 16.90 -0.28
C GLN A 45 0.49 15.80 -1.35
N ILE A 46 -0.46 15.85 -2.28
CA ILE A 46 -0.50 14.94 -3.42
C ILE A 46 0.80 15.11 -4.23
N GLU A 47 1.29 14.02 -4.83
CA GLU A 47 2.57 13.93 -5.56
C GLU A 47 3.85 14.04 -4.71
N MET A 48 3.75 14.32 -3.40
CA MET A 48 4.89 14.25 -2.50
C MET A 48 5.10 12.81 -1.99
N PRO A 49 6.34 12.44 -1.60
CA PRO A 49 6.59 11.14 -0.99
C PRO A 49 5.77 10.92 0.28
N ILE A 50 5.31 9.69 0.50
CA ILE A 50 4.61 9.29 1.72
C ILE A 50 5.60 9.29 2.90
N ARG A 51 5.31 10.09 3.93
CA ARG A 51 6.10 10.20 5.17
C ARG A 51 5.30 9.84 6.43
N SER A 52 4.16 9.18 6.24
CA SER A 52 3.27 8.82 7.34
C SER A 52 3.85 7.62 8.11
N GLU A 53 4.37 7.86 9.31
CA GLU A 53 4.87 6.77 10.18
C GLU A 53 3.77 5.74 10.49
N GLY A 54 2.52 6.20 10.57
CA GLY A 54 1.36 5.34 10.75
C GLY A 54 1.19 4.39 9.56
N PHE A 55 1.34 4.88 8.34
CA PHE A 55 1.30 4.04 7.14
C PHE A 55 2.44 3.01 7.17
N ASP A 56 3.68 3.44 7.42
CA ASP A 56 4.85 2.55 7.41
C ASP A 56 4.75 1.45 8.46
N ARG A 57 4.31 1.78 9.68
CA ARG A 57 4.14 0.82 10.78
C ARG A 57 3.12 -0.27 10.42
N HIS A 58 1.94 0.12 9.97
CA HIS A 58 0.87 -0.83 9.67
C HIS A 58 1.15 -1.64 8.41
N LEU A 59 1.73 -1.02 7.38
CA LEU A 59 2.16 -1.72 6.18
C LEU A 59 3.22 -2.77 6.52
N THR A 60 4.25 -2.38 7.27
CA THR A 60 5.32 -3.29 7.70
C THR A 60 4.79 -4.44 8.54
N SER A 61 3.89 -4.16 9.48
CA SER A 61 3.25 -5.20 10.30
C SER A 61 2.39 -6.16 9.48
N TYR A 62 1.82 -5.71 8.36
CA TYR A 62 0.99 -6.54 7.50
C TYR A 62 1.81 -7.43 6.56
N ILE A 63 2.90 -6.91 5.99
CA ILE A 63 3.70 -7.63 5.00
C ILE A 63 4.76 -8.54 5.62
N LYS A 64 5.15 -8.30 6.88
CA LYS A 64 6.12 -9.16 7.55
C LYS A 64 5.45 -10.50 7.89
N PRO A 65 6.09 -11.64 7.57
CA PRO A 65 5.62 -12.93 8.05
C PRO A 65 5.56 -12.91 9.59
N HIS A 66 4.47 -13.39 10.16
CA HIS A 66 4.48 -13.76 11.58
C HIS A 66 5.51 -14.89 11.75
N GLN A 67 6.55 -14.63 12.55
CA GLN A 67 7.45 -15.69 13.02
C GLN A 67 6.71 -16.64 13.96
#